data_AF-A0A5N4AR44-F1
#
_entry.id   AF-A0A5N4AR44-F1
#
_cell.length_a   1.000
_cell.length_b   1.000
_cell.length_c   1.000
_cell.angle_alpha   90.00
_cell.angle_beta   90.00
_cell.angle_gamma   90.00
#
_symmetry.space_group_name_H-M   'P 1'
#
loop_
_entity.id
_entity.type
_entity.pdbx_description
1 polymer ?
#
loop_
_entity_poly.entity_id
_entity_poly.type
_entity_poly.pdbx_seq_one_letter_code
_entity_poly.pdbx_strand_id
1 'polypeptide(L)'
;MNRGNFENWFKTQLVPNLPEKSLIIMDNASYHSGLLEKIPTKSWTKQRMIEWLGEKNIGYPEKAMKDQIWSIVSANCRKEKKYYLDEYVKPLGHKILRLEYAFTLPHESRSKRKTRSI
;
A
#
# COMPACT_ATOMS: atom_id res chain seq x y z
N MET A 1 -2.43 17.85 5.56
CA MET A 1 -0.99 17.60 5.37
C MET A 1 -0.80 16.93 4.02
N ASN A 2 0.16 17.36 3.20
CA ASN A 2 0.47 16.68 1.92
C ASN A 2 1.63 15.68 2.13
N ARG A 3 1.79 14.75 1.19
CA ARG A 3 2.86 13.74 1.26
C ARG A 3 4.25 14.38 1.30
N GLY A 4 4.49 15.39 0.45
CA GLY A 4 5.79 16.06 0.36
C GLY A 4 6.22 16.76 1.64
N ASN A 5 5.32 17.52 2.29
CA ASN A 5 5.66 18.22 3.54
C ASN A 5 5.87 17.21 4.68
N PHE A 6 5.09 16.11 4.69
CA PHE A 6 5.30 15.05 5.67
C PHE A 6 6.66 14.37 5.50
N GLU A 7 7.03 13.97 4.27
CA GLU A 7 8.34 13.37 4.00
C GLU A 7 9.48 14.32 4.34
N ASN A 8 9.33 15.62 4.04
CA ASN A 8 10.34 16.61 4.39
C ASN A 8 10.50 16.75 5.91
N TRP A 9 9.40 16.95 6.64
CA TRP A 9 9.42 17.01 8.10
C TRP A 9 9.98 15.73 8.73
N PHE A 10 9.59 14.57 8.21
CA PHE A 10 10.05 13.28 8.73
C PHE A 10 11.58 13.16 8.63
N LYS A 11 12.16 13.54 7.48
CA LYS A 11 13.61 13.47 7.25
C LYS A 11 14.40 14.56 7.96
N THR A 12 13.86 15.77 8.06
CA THR A 12 14.60 16.95 8.54
C THR A 12 14.43 17.19 10.03
N GLN A 13 13.29 16.83 10.60
CA GLN A 13 12.94 17.14 11.99
C GLN A 13 12.78 15.88 12.84
N LEU A 14 12.12 14.84 12.35
CA LEU A 14 11.86 13.66 13.18
C LEU A 14 13.12 12.78 13.31
N VAL A 15 13.61 12.26 12.18
CA VAL A 15 14.70 11.29 12.14
C VAL A 15 16.01 11.79 12.80
N PRO A 16 16.49 13.03 12.55
CA PRO A 16 17.74 13.50 13.14
C PRO A 16 17.68 13.70 14.66
N ASN A 17 16.48 13.88 15.21
CA ASN A 17 16.25 14.12 16.64
C ASN A 17 15.88 12.83 17.39
N LEU A 18 15.83 11.68 16.71
CA LEU A 18 15.52 10.40 17.34
C LEU A 18 16.79 9.71 17.85
N PRO A 19 16.75 9.11 19.05
CA PRO A 19 17.84 8.26 19.51
C PRO A 19 17.96 7.01 18.63
N GLU A 20 19.17 6.47 18.52
CA GLU A 20 19.44 5.27 17.72
C GLU A 20 18.48 4.11 18.07
N LYS A 21 18.11 3.32 17.07
CA LYS A 21 17.24 2.14 17.23
C LYS A 21 15.83 2.40 17.78
N SER A 22 15.34 3.64 17.66
CA SER A 22 13.96 3.99 17.99
C SER A 22 12.90 3.24 17.16
N LEU A 23 11.75 2.96 17.80
CA LEU A 23 10.53 2.48 17.16
C LEU A 23 9.57 3.64 16.92
N ILE A 24 9.28 3.93 15.65
CA ILE A 24 8.35 4.97 15.22
C ILE A 24 6.99 4.32 14.98
N ILE A 25 5.98 4.72 15.77
CA ILE A 25 4.61 4.25 15.59
C ILE A 25 3.85 5.30 14.79
N MET A 26 3.25 4.88 13.67
CA MET A 26 2.50 5.75 12.78
C MET A 26 1.04 5.27 12.69
N ASP A 27 0.11 6.23 12.65
CA ASP A 27 -1.27 5.94 12.31
C ASP A 27 -1.42 5.62 10.81
N ASN A 28 -2.51 4.94 10.46
CA ASN A 28 -2.80 4.64 9.07
C ASN A 28 -3.47 5.84 8.36
N ALA A 29 -2.67 6.85 8.02
CA ALA A 29 -3.13 7.98 7.23
C ALA A 29 -2.69 7.89 5.76
N SER A 30 -3.55 8.31 4.84
CA SER A 30 -3.35 8.17 3.38
C SER A 30 -2.11 8.90 2.84
N TYR A 31 -1.65 9.94 3.53
CA TYR A 31 -0.45 10.70 3.18
C TYR A 31 0.86 10.04 3.66
N HIS A 32 0.80 9.01 4.52
CA HIS A 32 1.95 8.20 4.94
C HIS A 32 2.23 7.02 3.99
N SER A 33 1.31 6.70 3.08
CA SER A 33 1.35 5.50 2.23
C SER A 33 2.11 5.70 0.91
N GLY A 34 3.29 6.32 0.98
CA GLY A 34 4.22 6.32 -0.13
C GLY A 34 4.78 4.92 -0.38
N LEU A 35 4.10 4.12 -1.22
CA LEU A 35 4.61 2.82 -1.66
C LEU A 35 5.87 3.01 -2.50
N LEU A 36 6.90 2.23 -2.18
CA LEU A 36 8.16 2.19 -2.91
C LEU A 36 7.98 1.54 -4.28
N GLU A 37 7.22 0.45 -4.32
CA GLU A 37 6.84 -0.22 -5.57
C GLU A 37 5.34 -0.09 -5.76
N LYS A 38 4.93 0.30 -6.97
CA LYS A 38 3.52 0.26 -7.36
C LYS A 38 3.11 -1.20 -7.49
N ILE A 39 2.24 -1.62 -6.58
CA ILE A 39 1.67 -2.97 -6.61
C ILE A 39 0.61 -3.01 -7.71
N PRO A 40 0.70 -3.93 -8.67
CA PRO A 40 -0.33 -4.08 -9.70
C PRO A 40 -1.67 -4.43 -9.06
N THR A 41 -2.72 -3.71 -9.46
CA THR A 41 -4.10 -3.98 -9.03
C THR A 41 -4.93 -4.47 -10.22
N LYS A 42 -6.04 -5.19 -9.95
CA LYS A 42 -6.97 -5.66 -11.01
C LYS A 42 -7.49 -4.53 -11.91
N SER A 43 -7.51 -3.31 -11.39
CA SER A 43 -7.90 -2.09 -12.12
C SER A 43 -6.86 -1.61 -13.14
N TRP A 44 -5.64 -2.16 -13.16
CA TRP A 44 -4.63 -1.76 -14.14
C TRP A 44 -5.05 -2.14 -15.57
N THR A 45 -4.55 -1.35 -16.52
CA THR A 45 -4.68 -1.65 -17.94
C THR A 45 -3.77 -2.83 -18.31
N LYS A 46 -4.14 -3.57 -19.37
CA LYS A 46 -3.33 -4.68 -19.88
C LYS A 46 -1.88 -4.25 -20.15
N GLN A 47 -1.71 -3.08 -20.75
CA GLN A 47 -0.40 -2.50 -21.06
C GLN A 47 0.45 -2.25 -19.81
N ARG A 48 -0.12 -1.65 -18.75
CA ARG A 48 0.61 -1.45 -17.48
C ARG A 48 1.03 -2.76 -16.81
N MET A 49 0.22 -3.81 -16.94
CA MET A 49 0.59 -5.13 -16.43
C MET A 49 1.75 -5.75 -17.23
N ILE A 50 1.77 -5.56 -18.55
CA ILE A 50 2.87 -6.00 -19.41
C ILE A 50 4.17 -5.24 -19.10
N GLU A 51 4.10 -3.92 -18.93
CA GLU A 51 5.25 -3.10 -18.52
C GLU A 51 5.84 -3.61 -17.20
N TRP A 52 5.00 -3.88 -16.20
CA TRP A 52 5.43 -4.44 -14.92
C TRP A 52 6.04 -5.84 -15.04
N LEU A 53 5.48 -6.70 -15.90
CA LEU A 53 6.07 -8.02 -16.19
C LEU A 53 7.44 -7.88 -16.86
N GLY A 54 7.60 -6.89 -17.76
CA GLY A 54 8.88 -6.56 -18.38
C GLY A 54 9.92 -6.07 -17.37
N GLU A 55 9.55 -5.17 -16.45
CA GLU A 55 10.43 -4.71 -15.37
C GLU A 55 10.91 -5.86 -14.46
N LYS A 56 10.06 -6.86 -14.24
CA LYS A 56 10.37 -8.06 -13.45
C LYS A 56 10.97 -9.21 -14.27
N ASN A 57 11.17 -9.01 -15.58
CA ASN A 57 11.67 -9.99 -16.55
C ASN A 57 10.88 -11.32 -16.53
N ILE A 58 9.55 -11.22 -16.45
CA ILE A 58 8.63 -12.36 -16.42
C ILE A 58 8.04 -12.55 -17.82
N GLY A 59 8.21 -13.76 -18.37
CA GLY A 59 7.63 -14.12 -19.67
C GLY A 59 6.09 -14.17 -19.63
N TYR A 60 5.46 -13.73 -20.71
CA TYR A 60 4.01 -13.79 -20.87
C TYR A 60 3.63 -14.23 -22.29
N PRO A 61 2.45 -14.86 -22.50
CA PRO A 61 1.99 -15.24 -23.82
C PRO A 61 1.57 -13.98 -24.62
N GLU A 62 2.07 -13.84 -25.84
CA GLU A 62 1.81 -12.66 -26.69
C GLU A 62 0.31 -12.45 -27.00
N LYS A 63 -0.46 -13.54 -27.08
CA LYS A 63 -1.93 -13.52 -27.30
C LYS A 63 -2.75 -13.60 -26.00
N ALA A 64 -2.15 -13.39 -24.83
CA ALA A 64 -2.86 -13.55 -23.56
C ALA A 64 -3.99 -12.53 -23.37
N MET A 65 -5.11 -13.01 -22.81
CA MET A 65 -6.19 -12.14 -22.32
C MET A 65 -5.77 -11.41 -21.05
N LYS A 66 -6.47 -10.32 -20.71
CA LYS A 66 -6.19 -9.52 -19.51
C LYS A 66 -6.21 -10.38 -18.24
N ASP A 67 -7.13 -11.34 -18.15
CA ASP A 67 -7.26 -12.22 -16.98
C ASP A 67 -6.10 -13.21 -16.83
N GLN A 68 -5.55 -13.70 -17.95
CA GLN A 68 -4.37 -14.56 -17.95
C GLN A 68 -3.13 -13.77 -17.50
N ILE A 69 -2.96 -12.54 -18.01
CA ILE A 69 -1.88 -11.65 -17.59
C ILE A 69 -2.02 -11.31 -16.10
N TRP A 70 -3.23 -10.99 -15.64
CA TRP A 70 -3.48 -10.75 -14.23
C TRP A 70 -3.15 -11.97 -13.37
N SER A 71 -3.45 -13.18 -13.83
CA SER A 71 -3.14 -14.41 -13.08
C SER A 71 -1.63 -14.55 -12.84
N ILE A 72 -0.82 -14.34 -13.89
CA ILE A 72 0.65 -14.35 -13.81
C ILE A 72 1.15 -13.25 -12.87
N VAL A 73 0.65 -12.02 -13.06
CA VAL A 73 1.01 -10.88 -12.22
C VAL A 73 0.66 -11.15 -10.76
N SER A 74 -0.52 -11.67 -10.46
CA SER A 74 -0.98 -11.95 -9.10
C SER A 74 -0.20 -13.08 -8.43
N ALA A 75 0.28 -14.06 -9.20
CA ALA A 75 1.13 -15.14 -8.70
C ALA A 75 2.54 -14.64 -8.36
N ASN A 76 3.09 -13.72 -9.15
CA ASN A 76 4.44 -13.20 -8.97
C ASN A 76 4.49 -11.91 -8.12
N CYS A 77 3.34 -11.30 -7.83
CA CYS A 77 3.26 -10.09 -7.05
C CYS A 77 3.43 -10.41 -5.56
N ARG A 78 4.47 -9.83 -4.94
CA ARG A 78 4.63 -9.89 -3.49
C ARG A 78 3.47 -9.13 -2.83
N LYS A 79 2.80 -9.78 -1.89
CA LYS A 79 1.71 -9.17 -1.10
C LYS A 79 2.22 -8.11 -0.12
N GLU A 80 3.52 -8.12 0.16
CA GLU A 80 4.16 -7.20 1.09
C GLU A 80 4.30 -5.80 0.48
N LYS A 81 3.65 -4.83 1.11
CA LYS A 81 3.79 -3.42 0.79
C LYS A 81 5.13 -2.92 1.33
N LYS A 82 6.03 -2.54 0.43
CA LYS A 82 7.23 -1.78 0.80
C LYS A 82 6.93 -0.29 0.78
N TYR A 83 7.20 0.39 1.88
CA TYR A 83 7.05 1.83 1.99
C TYR A 83 8.40 2.53 1.89
N TYR A 84 8.40 3.71 1.27
CA TYR A 84 9.61 4.50 1.08
C TYR A 84 10.29 4.86 2.42
N LEU A 85 9.50 5.23 3.43
CA LEU A 85 10.01 5.62 4.74
C LEU A 85 10.64 4.45 5.48
N ASP A 86 10.07 3.25 5.33
CA ASP A 86 10.56 2.04 5.98
C ASP A 86 11.97 1.70 5.48
N GLU A 87 12.21 1.78 4.17
CA GLU A 87 13.56 1.60 3.60
C GLU A 87 14.51 2.76 3.94
N TYR A 88 13.99 3.99 4.11
CA TYR A 88 14.81 5.14 4.51
C TYR A 88 15.34 5.02 5.94
N VAL A 89 14.52 4.54 6.89
CA VAL A 89 14.92 4.45 8.30
C VAL A 89 15.67 3.17 8.66
N LYS A 90 15.51 2.12 7.86
CA LYS A 90 16.18 0.83 8.05
C LYS A 90 17.72 0.93 8.17
N PRO A 91 18.45 1.66 7.31
CA PRO A 91 19.90 1.82 7.46
C PRO A 91 20.28 2.67 8.70
N LEU A 92 19.37 3.51 9.19
CA LEU A 92 19.55 4.30 10.40
C LEU A 92 19.27 3.48 11.68
N GLY A 93 18.88 2.21 11.53
CA GLY A 93 18.59 1.29 12.62
C GLY A 93 17.21 1.49 13.26
N HIS A 94 16.40 2.43 12.78
CA HIS A 94 15.04 2.62 13.31
C HIS A 94 14.05 1.69 12.62
N LYS A 95 12.91 1.46 13.29
CA LYS A 95 11.81 0.64 12.79
C LYS A 95 10.52 1.44 12.77
N ILE A 96 9.71 1.27 11.73
CA ILE A 96 8.36 1.85 11.65
C ILE A 96 7.34 0.75 11.90
N LEU A 97 6.34 1.04 12.73
CA LEU A 97 5.14 0.22 12.92
C LEU A 97 3.91 1.05 12.55
N ARG A 98 3.11 0.56 11.60
CA ARG A 98 1.86 1.20 11.19
C ARG A 98 0.70 0.51 11.91
N LEU A 99 -0.14 1.29 12.57
CA LEU A 99 -1.33 0.77 13.23
C LEU A 99 -2.43 0.54 12.19
N GLU A 100 -2.78 -0.72 11.93
CA GLU A 100 -4.01 -1.04 11.22
C GLU A 100 -5.20 -0.78 12.17
N TYR A 101 -6.25 -0.12 11.70
CA TYR A 101 -7.51 -0.04 12.44
C TYR A 101 -8.13 -1.45 12.50
N ALA A 102 -7.74 -2.23 13.50
CA ALA A 102 -8.44 -3.45 13.85
C ALA A 102 -9.63 -3.12 14.76
N PHE A 103 -10.68 -2.47 14.22
CA PHE A 103 -12.00 -2.49 14.86
C PHE A 103 -13.14 -2.11 13.89
N THR A 104 -13.32 -2.85 12.80
CA THR A 104 -14.67 -2.97 12.24
C THR A 104 -15.41 -4.07 12.99
N LEU A 105 -16.14 -3.69 14.04
CA LEU A 105 -17.26 -4.52 14.52
C LEU A 105 -18.16 -4.83 13.32
N PRO A 106 -18.70 -6.06 13.21
CA PRO A 106 -19.69 -6.34 12.18
C PRO A 106 -20.82 -5.33 12.33
N HIS A 107 -21.06 -4.57 11.26
CA HIS A 107 -22.12 -3.60 11.16
C HIS A 107 -23.45 -4.32 11.37
N GLU A 108 -23.94 -4.28 12.61
CA GLU A 108 -25.22 -4.86 12.97
C GLU A 108 -26.28 -4.27 12.04
N SER A 109 -26.97 -5.17 11.32
CA SER A 109 -27.89 -4.78 10.27
C SER A 109 -29.04 -3.99 10.89
N ARG A 110 -29.14 -2.70 10.57
CA ARG A 110 -30.33 -1.90 10.85
C ARG A 110 -31.49 -2.41 9.99
N SER A 111 -32.15 -3.43 10.50
CA SER A 111 -33.55 -3.74 10.20
C SER A 111 -34.44 -2.64 10.76
N LYS A 112 -35.57 -2.37 10.05
CA LYS A 112 -36.73 -1.48 10.33
C LYS A 112 -36.82 -0.32 9.31
N ARG A 113 -37.90 -0.08 8.56
CA ARG A 113 -39.27 -0.62 8.48
C ARG A 113 -39.80 -0.30 7.07
N LYS A 114 -40.53 -1.25 6.46
CA LYS A 114 -41.43 -0.98 5.33
C LYS A 114 -42.65 -0.22 5.90
N THR A 115 -42.83 1.05 5.57
CA THR A 115 -44.13 1.71 5.69
C THR A 115 -44.89 1.45 4.39
N ARG A 116 -45.91 0.60 4.46
CA ARG A 116 -47.04 0.62 3.52
C ARG A 116 -47.95 1.76 3.97
N SER A 117 -48.27 2.69 3.08
CA SER A 117 -49.45 3.53 3.20
C SER A 117 -50.32 3.29 1.98
N ILE A 118 -51.62 3.15 2.27
CA ILE A 118 -52.75 2.90 1.39
C ILE A 118 -53.03 4.14 0.54
#